data_AF-A0A7C5Y8I7-F1
#
_entry.id   AF-A0A7C5Y8I7-F1
#
_cell.length_a   1.000
_cell.length_b   1.000
_cell.length_c   1.000
_cell.angle_alpha   90.00
_cell.angle_beta   90.00
_cell.angle_gamma   90.00
#
_symmetry.space_group_name_H-M   'P 1'
#
loop_
_entity.id
_entity.type
_entity.pdbx_description
1 polymer ?
#
loop_
_entity_poly.entity_id
_entity_poly.type
_entity_poly.pdbx_seq_one_letter_code
_entity_poly.pdbx_strand_id
1 'polypeptide(L)'
;MFTYYWQYYGFNCVELNFTFYQMPSRKTILNLLRRAPAGFKFAIKLHGSITHEKEINNVQDFLKACNIVSEEGKMIGYLAQFPYGFKYTDDNLGYINKLIEHFKTENLFLEFRHISWVDKLELFESCDNIYIAIPDLPRIGGLFPLIKSKKGTIYLRLHGRNPNWFTADEKTRYDYNYSEEELKDLINTVFPETFQKAYVFFNNCYRGQALKNALTFRNLVGGEKIGIFG
;
A
#
# COMPACT_ATOMS: atom_id res chain seq x y z
N MET A 1 8.49 20.04 0.44
CA MET A 1 8.68 18.58 0.31
C MET A 1 7.65 17.94 -0.64
N PHE A 2 6.34 17.97 -0.35
CA PHE A 2 5.33 17.35 -1.24
C PHE A 2 5.31 17.90 -2.68
N THR A 3 5.46 19.21 -2.87
CA THR A 3 5.56 19.80 -4.23
C THR A 3 6.77 19.28 -5.00
N TYR A 4 7.93 19.23 -4.35
CA TYR A 4 9.17 18.72 -4.94
C TYR A 4 9.08 17.24 -5.33
N TYR A 5 8.31 16.44 -4.57
CA TYR A 5 8.08 15.03 -4.83
C TYR A 5 7.48 14.78 -6.23
N TRP A 6 6.42 15.50 -6.59
CA TRP A 6 5.81 15.34 -7.90
C TRP A 6 6.50 16.21 -8.97
N GLN A 7 6.93 17.43 -8.63
CA GLN A 7 7.48 18.37 -9.61
C GLN A 7 8.88 17.99 -10.10
N TYR A 8 9.76 17.55 -9.20
CA TYR A 8 11.14 17.24 -9.56
C TYR A 8 11.32 15.75 -9.87
N TYR A 9 10.75 14.88 -9.05
CA TYR A 9 10.90 13.44 -9.27
C TYR A 9 9.84 12.86 -10.19
N GLY A 10 8.78 13.59 -10.53
CA GLY A 10 7.76 13.14 -11.51
C GLY A 10 6.87 12.02 -11.01
N PHE A 11 6.79 11.79 -9.70
CA PHE A 11 5.86 10.79 -9.14
C PHE A 11 4.41 11.26 -9.31
N ASN A 12 3.53 10.33 -9.66
CA ASN A 12 2.12 10.57 -9.98
C ASN A 12 1.16 10.09 -8.87
N CYS A 13 1.66 9.45 -7.81
CA CYS A 13 0.84 9.03 -6.69
C CYS A 13 1.60 8.98 -5.37
N VAL A 14 0.86 8.91 -4.26
CA VAL A 14 1.43 8.72 -2.91
C VAL A 14 0.50 7.87 -2.04
N GLU A 15 1.09 7.08 -1.14
CA GLU A 15 0.37 6.41 -0.05
C GLU A 15 0.41 7.29 1.20
N LEU A 16 -0.76 7.69 1.69
CA LEU A 16 -0.91 8.47 2.92
C LEU A 16 -0.78 7.55 4.12
N ASN A 17 0.33 7.70 4.85
CA ASN A 17 0.61 6.91 6.04
C ASN A 17 0.34 7.66 7.36
N PHE A 18 0.24 8.99 7.36
CA PHE A 18 -0.06 9.74 8.60
C PHE A 18 -1.43 9.34 9.19
N THR A 19 -2.37 8.94 8.33
CA THR A 19 -3.71 8.48 8.68
C THR A 19 -3.72 7.19 9.51
N PHE A 20 -2.62 6.45 9.51
CA PHE A 20 -2.43 5.30 10.40
C PHE A 20 -2.30 5.72 11.87
N TYR A 21 -1.59 6.82 12.12
CA TYR A 21 -1.25 7.28 13.47
C TYR A 21 -2.24 8.30 14.02
N GLN A 22 -2.93 9.02 13.12
CA GLN A 22 -3.86 10.07 13.50
C GLN A 22 -5.10 10.00 12.61
N MET A 23 -6.27 9.98 13.23
CA MET A 23 -7.53 10.10 12.52
C MET A 23 -7.54 11.37 11.67
N PRO A 24 -7.70 11.26 10.33
CA PRO A 24 -7.69 12.42 9.47
C PRO A 24 -8.95 13.27 9.69
N SER A 25 -8.83 14.57 9.43
CA SER A 25 -9.99 15.42 9.21
C SER A 25 -10.16 15.70 7.71
N ARG A 26 -11.41 15.85 7.27
CA ARG A 26 -11.74 16.21 5.87
C ARG A 26 -10.95 17.45 5.41
N LYS A 27 -10.79 18.45 6.28
CA LYS A 27 -9.99 19.66 6.03
C LYS A 27 -8.52 19.34 5.72
N THR A 28 -7.90 18.45 6.49
CA THR A 28 -6.49 18.07 6.32
C THR A 28 -6.29 17.34 4.99
N ILE A 29 -7.17 16.39 4.67
CA ILE A 29 -7.15 15.67 3.39
C ILE A 29 -7.34 16.64 2.22
N LEU A 30 -8.37 17.49 2.26
CA LEU A 30 -8.64 18.46 1.20
C LEU A 30 -7.46 19.42 0.95
N ASN A 31 -6.82 19.91 2.01
CA ASN A 31 -5.63 20.76 1.89
C ASN A 31 -4.47 20.04 1.19
N LEU A 32 -4.32 18.73 1.40
CA LEU A 32 -3.32 17.93 0.71
C LEU A 32 -3.68 17.75 -0.78
N LEU A 33 -4.94 17.43 -1.09
CA LEU A 33 -5.42 17.23 -2.46
C LEU A 33 -5.25 18.49 -3.33
N ARG A 34 -5.44 19.68 -2.75
CA ARG A 34 -5.26 20.98 -3.43
C ARG A 34 -3.82 21.28 -3.82
N ARG A 35 -2.84 20.65 -3.17
CA ARG A 35 -1.41 20.82 -3.47
C ARG A 35 -0.91 19.84 -4.52
N ALA A 36 -1.74 18.86 -4.87
CA ALA A 36 -1.43 17.84 -5.88
C ALA A 36 -1.82 18.37 -7.28
N PRO A 37 -0.98 18.17 -8.29
CA PRO A 37 -1.30 18.55 -9.67
C PRO A 37 -2.45 17.68 -10.21
N ALA A 38 -2.98 18.08 -11.37
CA ALA A 38 -3.99 17.30 -12.09
C ALA A 38 -3.45 15.89 -12.40
N GLY A 39 -4.31 14.88 -12.24
CA GLY A 39 -3.94 13.47 -12.47
C GLY A 39 -3.21 12.79 -11.31
N PHE A 40 -2.75 13.51 -10.27
CA PHE A 40 -2.08 12.89 -9.12
C PHE A 40 -3.06 12.06 -8.28
N LYS A 41 -2.66 10.84 -7.91
CA LYS A 41 -3.51 9.87 -7.20
C LYS A 41 -3.06 9.59 -5.77
N PHE A 42 -3.99 9.16 -4.93
CA PHE A 42 -3.75 8.91 -3.51
C PHE A 42 -4.27 7.54 -3.09
N ALA A 43 -3.42 6.77 -2.40
CA ALA A 43 -3.85 5.64 -1.58
C ALA A 43 -3.87 6.07 -0.11
N ILE A 44 -4.79 5.53 0.69
CA ILE A 44 -4.95 5.94 2.09
C ILE A 44 -4.80 4.72 3.00
N LYS A 45 -3.77 4.71 3.85
CA LYS A 45 -3.65 3.65 4.87
C LYS A 45 -4.71 3.85 5.96
N LEU A 46 -5.46 2.80 6.26
CA LEU A 46 -6.44 2.83 7.33
C LEU A 46 -5.77 3.13 8.67
N HIS A 47 -6.54 3.73 9.59
CA HIS A 47 -6.09 4.01 10.94
C HIS A 47 -5.64 2.75 11.69
N GLY A 48 -4.67 2.87 12.58
CA GLY A 48 -4.15 1.77 13.39
C GLY A 48 -5.22 1.10 14.24
N SER A 49 -6.17 1.86 14.79
CA SER A 49 -7.28 1.29 15.56
C SER A 49 -8.15 0.33 14.75
N ILE A 50 -8.27 0.54 13.44
CA ILE A 50 -9.00 -0.37 12.55
C ILE A 50 -8.18 -1.65 12.33
N THR A 51 -6.92 -1.52 11.92
CA THR A 51 -6.15 -2.69 11.44
C THR A 51 -5.37 -3.45 12.51
N HIS A 52 -5.03 -2.81 13.62
CA HIS A 52 -4.21 -3.37 14.70
C HIS A 52 -5.02 -3.62 15.98
N GLU A 53 -5.93 -2.71 16.33
CA GLU A 53 -6.80 -2.85 17.51
C GLU A 53 -8.15 -3.49 17.18
N LYS A 54 -8.49 -3.62 15.88
CA LYS A 54 -9.71 -4.26 15.36
C LYS A 54 -11.00 -3.54 15.80
N GLU A 55 -10.94 -2.22 15.96
CA GLU A 55 -12.08 -1.38 16.31
C GLU A 55 -12.91 -1.02 15.07
N ILE A 56 -13.85 -1.91 14.71
CA ILE A 56 -14.68 -1.76 13.48
C ILE A 56 -15.51 -0.47 13.47
N ASN A 57 -15.95 0.02 14.63
CA ASN A 57 -16.80 1.21 14.74
C ASN A 57 -16.11 2.49 14.23
N ASN A 58 -14.77 2.50 14.19
CA ASN A 58 -14.00 3.63 13.70
C ASN A 58 -13.98 3.76 12.18
N VAL A 59 -14.36 2.71 11.45
CA VAL A 59 -14.27 2.70 9.98
C VAL A 59 -15.18 3.76 9.37
N GLN A 60 -16.40 3.91 9.89
CA GLN A 60 -17.36 4.85 9.31
C GLN A 60 -16.87 6.32 9.42
N ASP A 61 -16.35 6.72 10.58
CA ASP A 61 -15.84 8.08 10.77
C ASP A 61 -14.55 8.33 9.99
N PHE A 62 -13.69 7.31 9.88
CA PHE A 62 -12.52 7.35 9.01
C PHE A 62 -12.89 7.58 7.54
N LEU A 63 -13.88 6.84 7.03
CA LEU A 63 -14.36 6.96 5.65
C LEU A 63 -15.00 8.32 5.40
N LYS A 64 -15.82 8.85 6.32
CA LYS A 64 -16.38 10.21 6.21
C LYS A 64 -15.30 11.29 6.08
N ALA A 65 -14.16 11.13 6.75
CA ALA A 65 -13.06 12.09 6.64
C ALA A 65 -12.30 11.97 5.31
N CYS A 66 -12.25 10.77 4.71
CA CYS A 66 -11.45 10.47 3.54
C CYS A 66 -12.21 10.48 2.21
N ASN A 67 -13.55 10.42 2.24
CA ASN A 67 -14.38 10.30 1.04
C ASN A 67 -14.14 11.42 -0.01
N ILE A 68 -13.71 12.61 0.43
CA ILE A 68 -13.32 13.73 -0.44
C ILE A 68 -12.27 13.33 -1.49
N VAL A 69 -11.39 12.37 -1.21
CA VAL A 69 -10.40 11.89 -2.20
C VAL A 69 -11.08 11.21 -3.39
N SER A 70 -12.18 10.49 -3.13
CA SER A 70 -13.01 9.88 -4.16
C SER A 70 -13.86 10.91 -4.90
N GLU A 71 -14.49 11.85 -4.16
CA GLU A 71 -15.27 12.96 -4.73
C GLU A 71 -14.45 13.82 -5.71
N GLU A 72 -13.16 14.01 -5.44
CA GLU A 72 -12.22 14.74 -6.31
C GLU A 72 -11.63 13.88 -7.44
N GLY A 73 -12.04 12.61 -7.57
CA GLY A 73 -11.55 11.69 -8.59
C GLY A 73 -10.06 11.33 -8.46
N LYS A 74 -9.47 11.48 -7.26
CA LYS A 74 -8.03 11.26 -7.02
C LYS A 74 -7.71 9.95 -6.28
N MET A 75 -8.71 9.12 -5.99
CA MET A 75 -8.55 7.89 -5.21
C MET A 75 -7.91 6.74 -6.02
N ILE A 76 -6.94 6.05 -5.41
CA ILE A 76 -6.49 4.70 -5.78
C ILE A 76 -7.34 3.66 -5.03
N GLY A 77 -7.41 3.84 -3.71
CA GLY A 77 -8.17 3.03 -2.78
C GLY A 77 -7.61 3.12 -1.36
N TYR A 78 -8.15 2.30 -0.47
CA TYR A 78 -7.73 2.22 0.92
C TYR A 78 -6.81 1.01 1.14
N LEU A 79 -5.80 1.16 1.99
CA LEU A 79 -4.91 0.08 2.39
C LEU A 79 -5.24 -0.37 3.82
N ALA A 80 -5.72 -1.61 3.95
CA ALA A 80 -5.85 -2.31 5.23
C ALA A 80 -4.63 -3.23 5.44
N GLN A 81 -3.61 -2.70 6.13
CA GLN A 81 -2.41 -3.46 6.46
C GLN A 81 -2.51 -4.05 7.86
N PHE A 82 -2.52 -5.37 7.96
CA PHE A 82 -2.63 -6.09 9.24
C PHE A 82 -1.24 -6.46 9.82
N PRO A 83 -1.03 -6.40 11.15
CA PRO A 83 0.26 -6.69 11.76
C PRO A 83 0.66 -8.17 11.65
N TYR A 84 1.93 -8.49 11.92
CA TYR A 84 2.44 -9.88 11.92
C TYR A 84 1.66 -10.83 12.86
N GLY A 85 1.16 -10.32 13.99
CA GLY A 85 0.33 -11.09 14.92
C GLY A 85 -1.07 -11.43 14.40
N PHE A 86 -1.53 -10.79 13.32
CA PHE A 86 -2.81 -11.06 12.69
C PHE A 86 -2.68 -12.29 11.79
N LYS A 87 -2.72 -13.48 12.40
CA LYS A 87 -2.69 -14.78 11.72
C LYS A 87 -4.08 -15.18 11.24
N TYR A 88 -4.16 -16.15 10.34
CA TYR A 88 -5.43 -16.72 9.92
C TYR A 88 -6.10 -17.41 11.13
N THR A 89 -7.31 -16.98 11.43
CA THR A 89 -8.28 -17.59 12.35
C THR A 89 -9.68 -17.24 11.84
N ASP A 90 -10.68 -18.02 12.20
CA ASP A 90 -12.07 -17.73 11.80
C ASP A 90 -12.55 -16.37 12.35
N ASP A 91 -12.11 -15.98 13.55
CA ASP A 91 -12.37 -14.66 14.12
C ASP A 91 -11.77 -13.52 13.29
N ASN A 92 -10.51 -13.67 12.86
CA ASN A 92 -9.84 -12.65 12.05
C ASN A 92 -10.43 -12.61 10.63
N LEU A 93 -10.86 -13.74 10.06
CA LEU A 93 -11.62 -13.76 8.81
C LEU A 93 -12.98 -13.06 8.97
N GLY A 94 -13.70 -13.34 10.05
CA GLY A 94 -14.95 -12.66 10.39
C GLY A 94 -14.77 -11.15 10.55
N TYR A 95 -13.65 -10.71 11.13
CA TYR A 95 -13.29 -9.30 11.19
C TYR A 95 -13.08 -8.68 9.80
N ILE A 96 -12.34 -9.34 8.92
CA ILE A 96 -12.12 -8.87 7.53
C ILE A 96 -13.46 -8.76 6.79
N ASN A 97 -14.34 -9.74 6.93
CA ASN A 97 -15.65 -9.73 6.26
C ASN A 97 -16.47 -8.50 6.70
N LYS A 98 -16.53 -8.21 8.01
CA LYS A 98 -17.17 -6.99 8.53
C LYS A 98 -16.52 -5.71 8.00
N LEU A 99 -15.19 -5.70 7.89
CA LEU A 99 -14.45 -4.58 7.31
C LEU A 99 -14.83 -4.36 5.84
N ILE A 100 -14.83 -5.41 5.04
CA ILE A 100 -15.17 -5.38 3.60
C ILE A 100 -16.58 -4.82 3.37
N GLU A 101 -17.55 -5.12 4.23
CA GLU A 101 -18.93 -4.58 4.12
C GLU A 101 -19.00 -3.04 4.10
N HIS A 102 -17.97 -2.36 4.60
CA HIS A 102 -17.90 -0.89 4.62
C HIS A 102 -17.32 -0.31 3.32
N PHE A 103 -16.67 -1.13 2.49
CA PHE A 103 -16.08 -0.73 1.21
C PHE A 103 -16.91 -1.32 0.08
N LYS A 104 -18.00 -0.64 -0.30
CA LYS A 104 -18.91 -1.11 -1.36
C LYS A 104 -18.51 -0.61 -2.75
N THR A 105 -17.94 0.58 -2.83
CA THR A 105 -17.64 1.28 -4.09
C THR A 105 -16.15 1.54 -4.28
N GLU A 106 -15.42 1.65 -3.19
CA GLU A 106 -14.01 2.00 -3.16
C GLU A 106 -13.15 0.75 -3.14
N ASN A 107 -12.02 0.81 -3.84
CA ASN A 107 -11.05 -0.28 -3.78
C ASN A 107 -10.48 -0.40 -2.36
N LEU A 108 -10.43 -1.62 -1.85
CA LEU A 108 -9.73 -1.98 -0.61
C LEU A 108 -8.60 -2.94 -0.92
N PHE A 109 -7.40 -2.59 -0.49
CA PHE A 109 -6.19 -3.39 -0.61
C PHE A 109 -5.87 -4.01 0.75
N LEU A 110 -5.97 -5.33 0.86
CA LEU A 110 -5.63 -6.10 2.06
C LEU A 110 -4.15 -6.47 2.02
N GLU A 111 -3.36 -6.04 3.00
CA GLU A 111 -1.96 -6.49 3.15
C GLU A 111 -1.81 -7.34 4.41
N PHE A 112 -1.42 -8.60 4.21
CA PHE A 112 -1.10 -9.53 5.30
C PHE A 112 0.41 -9.60 5.53
N ARG A 113 0.81 -9.77 6.80
CA ARG A 113 2.23 -9.89 7.19
C ARG A 113 2.64 -11.30 7.58
N HIS A 114 1.70 -12.22 7.72
CA HIS A 114 1.95 -13.59 8.17
C HIS A 114 1.54 -14.61 7.09
N ILE A 115 2.39 -15.62 6.87
CA ILE A 115 2.25 -16.64 5.83
C ILE A 115 0.95 -17.45 5.90
N SER A 116 0.33 -17.55 7.09
CA SER A 116 -0.94 -18.29 7.29
C SER A 116 -2.10 -17.82 6.40
N TRP A 117 -2.00 -16.62 5.79
CA TRP A 117 -3.03 -16.10 4.89
C TRP A 117 -2.85 -16.51 3.42
N VAL A 118 -1.69 -17.03 3.03
CA VAL A 118 -1.36 -17.32 1.62
C VAL A 118 -2.37 -18.27 0.97
N ASP A 119 -2.71 -19.35 1.66
CA ASP A 119 -3.66 -20.37 1.17
C ASP A 119 -5.13 -19.94 1.35
N LYS A 120 -5.38 -18.69 1.73
CA LYS A 120 -6.71 -18.14 2.05
C LYS A 120 -7.07 -16.93 1.20
N LEU A 121 -6.18 -16.51 0.30
CA LEU A 121 -6.41 -15.34 -0.55
C LEU A 121 -7.58 -15.52 -1.53
N GLU A 122 -7.87 -16.77 -1.91
CA GLU A 122 -8.99 -17.12 -2.79
C GLU A 122 -10.35 -16.69 -2.21
N LEU A 123 -10.46 -16.57 -0.88
CA LEU A 123 -11.67 -16.10 -0.20
C LEU A 123 -12.05 -14.66 -0.59
N PHE A 124 -11.11 -13.86 -1.10
CA PHE A 124 -11.33 -12.46 -1.46
C PHE A 124 -11.35 -12.23 -2.98
N GLU A 125 -11.11 -13.27 -3.78
CA GLU A 125 -10.97 -13.12 -5.24
C GLU A 125 -12.29 -12.75 -5.91
N SER A 126 -13.42 -13.27 -5.42
CA SER A 126 -14.76 -13.00 -5.95
C SER A 126 -15.27 -11.59 -5.67
N CYS A 127 -14.65 -10.83 -4.77
CA CYS A 127 -15.07 -9.47 -4.43
C CYS A 127 -14.42 -8.46 -5.38
N ASP A 128 -15.18 -7.85 -6.30
CA ASP A 128 -14.65 -7.01 -7.40
C ASP A 128 -13.71 -5.90 -6.95
N ASN A 129 -14.04 -5.19 -5.86
CA ASN A 129 -13.29 -4.04 -5.35
C ASN A 129 -12.28 -4.42 -4.24
N ILE A 130 -12.07 -5.71 -3.96
CA ILE A 130 -11.11 -6.18 -2.96
C ILE A 130 -9.89 -6.77 -3.65
N TYR A 131 -8.72 -6.31 -3.23
CA TYR A 131 -7.43 -6.65 -3.81
C TYR A 131 -6.46 -7.07 -2.72
N ILE A 132 -5.49 -7.90 -3.09
CA ILE A 132 -4.36 -8.22 -2.20
C ILE A 132 -3.23 -7.24 -2.50
N ALA A 133 -2.83 -6.45 -1.50
CA ALA A 133 -1.57 -5.72 -1.53
C ALA A 133 -0.43 -6.71 -1.24
N ILE A 134 0.57 -6.71 -2.12
CA ILE A 134 1.69 -7.65 -2.12
C ILE A 134 2.87 -6.95 -1.43
N PRO A 135 3.26 -7.38 -0.22
CA PRO A 135 4.43 -6.84 0.43
C PRO A 135 5.70 -7.61 -0.01
N ASP A 136 6.75 -6.91 -0.41
CA ASP A 136 8.10 -7.48 -0.40
C ASP A 136 8.69 -7.31 1.00
N LEU A 137 9.01 -8.46 1.61
CA LEU A 137 9.46 -8.64 2.97
C LEU A 137 10.69 -9.56 2.99
N PRO A 138 11.50 -9.53 4.06
CA PRO A 138 12.53 -10.54 4.26
C PRO A 138 11.93 -11.94 4.40
N ARG A 139 12.63 -12.94 3.87
CA ARG A 139 12.17 -14.35 3.84
C ARG A 139 12.49 -15.07 5.15
N ILE A 140 11.95 -14.58 6.26
CA ILE A 140 12.24 -15.08 7.61
C ILE A 140 10.97 -15.17 8.47
N GLY A 141 11.00 -16.05 9.47
CA GLY A 141 10.05 -16.08 10.59
C GLY A 141 8.57 -16.03 10.19
N GLY A 142 8.16 -16.78 9.16
CA GLY A 142 6.75 -16.86 8.75
C GLY A 142 6.17 -15.56 8.19
N LEU A 143 7.00 -14.61 7.76
CA LEU A 143 6.53 -13.42 7.04
C LEU A 143 5.84 -13.81 5.72
N PHE A 144 4.87 -12.99 5.32
CA PHE A 144 4.14 -13.18 4.07
C PHE A 144 5.11 -13.16 2.88
N PRO A 145 5.09 -14.19 2.01
CA PRO A 145 6.02 -14.30 0.90
C PRO A 145 5.63 -13.36 -0.26
N LEU A 146 6.60 -13.10 -1.13
CA LEU A 146 6.32 -12.48 -2.42
C LEU A 146 5.51 -13.45 -3.28
N ILE A 147 4.37 -12.98 -3.81
CA ILE A 147 3.46 -13.76 -4.65
C ILE A 147 3.15 -13.03 -5.96
N LYS A 148 2.70 -13.78 -6.96
CA LYS A 148 2.18 -13.22 -8.21
C LYS A 148 0.82 -12.58 -7.97
N SER A 149 0.57 -11.41 -8.55
CA SER A 149 -0.74 -10.77 -8.50
C SER A 149 -1.78 -11.59 -9.27
N LYS A 150 -2.97 -11.71 -8.68
CA LYS A 150 -4.10 -12.47 -9.27
C LYS A 150 -5.13 -11.60 -9.97
N LYS A 151 -5.14 -10.28 -9.71
CA LYS A 151 -6.08 -9.32 -10.32
C LYS A 151 -5.37 -8.32 -11.23
N GLY A 152 -6.14 -7.71 -12.13
CA GLY A 152 -5.65 -6.73 -13.10
C GLY A 152 -5.12 -5.43 -12.48
N THR A 153 -5.47 -5.12 -11.23
CA THR A 153 -4.85 -4.03 -10.47
C THR A 153 -3.86 -4.60 -9.46
N ILE A 154 -2.59 -4.22 -9.59
CA ILE A 154 -1.51 -4.64 -8.71
C ILE A 154 -1.25 -3.54 -7.69
N TYR A 155 -1.11 -3.90 -6.42
CA TYR A 155 -0.65 -3.00 -5.36
C TYR A 155 0.56 -3.63 -4.68
N LEU A 156 1.75 -3.10 -4.94
CA LEU A 156 3.01 -3.64 -4.46
C LEU A 156 3.64 -2.68 -3.45
N ARG A 157 4.09 -3.20 -2.31
CA ARG A 157 4.74 -2.42 -1.25
C ARG A 157 6.10 -3.03 -0.93
N LEU A 158 7.18 -2.29 -1.19
CA LEU A 158 8.55 -2.73 -0.97
C LEU A 158 9.06 -2.23 0.38
N HIS A 159 9.21 -3.12 1.35
CA HIS A 159 9.62 -2.75 2.71
C HIS A 159 11.12 -2.96 2.98
N GLY A 160 11.84 -3.59 2.06
CA GLY A 160 13.20 -4.05 2.27
C GLY A 160 13.26 -5.48 2.80
N ARG A 161 14.44 -6.11 2.69
CA ARG A 161 14.68 -7.49 3.13
C ARG A 161 15.72 -7.57 4.25
N ASN A 162 15.73 -6.58 5.15
CA ASN A 162 16.66 -6.56 6.29
C ASN A 162 16.49 -7.84 7.14
N PRO A 163 17.54 -8.68 7.29
CA PRO A 163 17.45 -9.92 8.07
C PRO A 163 17.17 -9.68 9.56
N ASN A 164 17.44 -8.48 10.07
CA ASN A 164 17.17 -8.08 11.45
C ASN A 164 15.73 -7.60 11.66
N TRP A 165 14.79 -7.91 10.77
CA TRP A 165 13.42 -7.37 10.79
C TRP A 165 12.72 -7.39 12.15
N PHE A 166 12.90 -8.48 12.92
CA PHE A 166 12.27 -8.68 14.22
C PHE A 166 13.06 -8.09 15.40
N THR A 167 14.35 -7.83 15.22
CA THR A 167 15.25 -7.36 16.29
C THR A 167 15.64 -5.88 16.14
N ALA A 168 15.53 -5.34 14.94
CA ALA A 168 15.79 -3.95 14.61
C ALA A 168 14.70 -3.02 15.17
N ASP A 169 15.10 -1.79 15.48
CA ASP A 169 14.16 -0.73 15.82
C ASP A 169 13.27 -0.34 14.61
N GLU A 170 12.24 0.46 14.87
CA GLU A 170 11.25 0.85 13.85
C GLU A 170 11.88 1.47 12.60
N LYS A 171 12.98 2.22 12.72
CA LYS A 171 13.63 2.90 11.59
C LYS A 171 14.57 1.96 10.86
N THR A 172 15.43 1.25 11.59
CA THR A 172 16.46 0.39 11.00
C THR A 172 15.89 -0.91 10.42
N ARG A 173 14.68 -1.34 10.85
CA ARG A 173 13.94 -2.43 10.21
C ARG A 173 13.82 -2.26 8.69
N TYR A 174 13.67 -1.02 8.24
CA TYR A 174 13.50 -0.65 6.83
C TYR A 174 14.81 -0.21 6.16
N ASP A 175 15.97 -0.37 6.80
CA ASP A 175 17.29 -0.12 6.21
C ASP A 175 17.62 -1.23 5.21
N TYR A 176 17.31 -0.96 3.94
CA TYR A 176 17.55 -1.88 2.85
C TYR A 176 17.60 -1.11 1.54
N ASN A 177 18.67 -1.29 0.77
CA ASN A 177 18.78 -0.72 -0.57
C ASN A 177 18.73 -1.87 -1.60
N TYR A 178 17.62 -1.96 -2.34
CA TYR A 178 17.45 -2.98 -3.36
C TYR A 178 18.51 -2.87 -4.46
N SER A 179 19.04 -4.01 -4.90
CA SER A 179 19.82 -4.10 -6.13
C SER A 179 18.90 -4.05 -7.36
N GLU A 180 19.45 -3.70 -8.52
CA GLU A 180 18.68 -3.73 -9.77
C GLU A 180 18.21 -5.15 -10.11
N GLU A 181 19.04 -6.17 -9.83
CA GLU A 181 18.70 -7.58 -10.01
C GLU A 181 17.52 -7.99 -9.13
N GLU A 182 17.51 -7.59 -7.85
CA GLU A 182 16.39 -7.87 -6.95
C GLU A 182 15.08 -7.23 -7.42
N LEU A 183 15.15 -6.02 -7.98
CA LEU A 183 13.99 -5.34 -8.54
C LEU A 183 13.48 -6.07 -9.79
N LYS A 184 14.37 -6.55 -10.67
CA LYS A 184 14.01 -7.36 -11.84
C LYS A 184 13.35 -8.68 -11.43
N ASP A 185 13.93 -9.39 -10.47
CA ASP A 185 13.37 -10.63 -9.93
C ASP A 185 11.98 -10.41 -9.33
N LEU A 186 11.81 -9.29 -8.62
CA LEU A 186 10.53 -8.90 -8.07
C LEU A 186 9.50 -8.65 -9.18
N ILE A 187 9.88 -7.93 -10.24
CA ILE A 187 9.00 -7.67 -11.38
C ILE A 187 8.54 -8.99 -11.99
N ASN A 188 9.47 -9.90 -12.27
CA ASN A 188 9.18 -11.22 -12.86
C ASN A 188 8.28 -12.09 -11.96
N THR A 189 8.39 -11.93 -10.64
CA THR A 189 7.60 -12.71 -9.67
C THR A 189 6.19 -12.16 -9.53
N VAL A 190 6.05 -10.84 -9.36
CA VAL A 190 4.80 -10.19 -8.94
C VAL A 190 3.89 -9.93 -10.13
N PHE A 191 4.44 -9.51 -11.26
CA PHE A 191 3.66 -8.98 -12.38
C PHE A 191 3.29 -10.11 -13.35
N PRO A 192 2.00 -10.35 -13.62
CA PRO A 192 1.58 -11.20 -14.72
C PRO A 192 1.91 -10.57 -16.08
N GLU A 193 1.87 -11.38 -17.13
CA GLU A 193 2.10 -10.93 -18.52
C GLU A 193 1.13 -9.83 -18.93
N THR A 194 -0.10 -9.88 -18.43
CA THR A 194 -1.14 -8.87 -18.67
C THR A 194 -1.75 -8.41 -17.36
N PHE A 195 -1.83 -7.09 -17.19
CA PHE A 195 -2.53 -6.42 -16.09
C PHE A 195 -3.00 -5.04 -16.57
N GLN A 196 -3.95 -4.44 -15.86
CA GLN A 196 -4.53 -3.15 -16.21
C GLN A 196 -3.70 -1.99 -15.64
N LYS A 197 -3.40 -2.05 -14.33
CA LYS A 197 -2.68 -0.99 -13.61
C LYS A 197 -1.83 -1.57 -12.48
N ALA A 198 -0.73 -0.90 -12.16
CA ALA A 198 0.09 -1.23 -11.01
C ALA A 198 0.42 0.03 -10.20
N TYR A 199 0.23 -0.05 -8.89
CA TYR A 199 0.63 0.96 -7.92
C TYR A 199 1.76 0.38 -7.07
N VAL A 200 2.92 1.02 -7.08
CA VAL A 200 4.14 0.53 -6.44
C VAL A 200 4.65 1.56 -5.44
N PHE A 201 4.74 1.16 -4.17
CA PHE A 201 5.15 2.04 -3.07
C PHE A 201 6.39 1.51 -2.39
N PHE A 202 7.40 2.36 -2.23
CA PHE A 202 8.64 2.06 -1.52
C PHE A 202 8.56 2.58 -0.09
N ASN A 203 8.66 1.68 0.88
CA ASN A 203 8.59 1.96 2.31
C ASN A 203 9.93 1.83 3.03
N ASN A 204 10.99 1.44 2.32
CA ASN A 204 12.38 1.42 2.80
C ASN A 204 12.97 2.85 2.92
N CYS A 205 12.29 3.72 3.65
CA CYS A 205 12.55 5.17 3.70
C CYS A 205 13.79 5.56 4.51
N TYR A 206 14.55 4.59 5.04
CA TYR A 206 15.77 4.86 5.77
C TYR A 206 16.83 5.49 4.83
N ARG A 207 17.44 6.61 5.26
CA ARG A 207 18.49 7.34 4.52
C ARG A 207 18.18 7.65 3.04
N GLY A 208 16.90 7.82 2.69
CA GLY A 208 16.49 8.15 1.31
C GLY A 208 16.59 7.00 0.31
N GLN A 209 16.79 5.76 0.77
CA GLN A 209 16.90 4.57 -0.09
C GLN A 209 15.63 4.36 -0.93
N ALA A 210 14.45 4.51 -0.32
CA ALA A 210 13.16 4.43 -1.02
C ALA A 210 13.08 5.31 -2.27
N LEU A 211 13.57 6.56 -2.20
CA LEU A 211 13.58 7.46 -3.35
C LEU A 211 14.47 6.92 -4.48
N LYS A 212 15.69 6.51 -4.14
CA LYS A 212 16.63 5.94 -5.10
C LYS A 212 16.03 4.68 -5.75
N ASN A 213 15.49 3.76 -4.96
CA ASN A 213 14.92 2.53 -5.49
C ASN A 213 13.66 2.77 -6.32
N ALA A 214 12.80 3.72 -5.95
CA ALA A 214 11.63 4.09 -6.74
C ALA A 214 12.03 4.67 -8.12
N LEU A 215 13.11 5.47 -8.18
CA LEU A 215 13.65 5.98 -9.44
C LEU A 215 14.24 4.85 -10.30
N THR A 216 15.02 3.94 -9.70
CA THR A 216 15.56 2.76 -10.40
C THR A 216 14.44 1.87 -10.93
N PHE A 217 13.42 1.58 -10.11
CA PHE A 217 12.28 0.76 -10.51
C PHE A 217 11.53 1.37 -11.69
N ARG A 218 11.27 2.68 -11.66
CA ARG A 218 10.65 3.38 -12.78
C ARG A 218 11.50 3.33 -14.05
N ASN A 219 12.83 3.35 -13.94
CA ASN A 219 13.69 3.19 -15.12
C ASN A 219 13.60 1.78 -15.71
N LEU A 220 13.38 0.76 -14.88
CA LEU A 220 13.22 -0.64 -15.31
C LEU A 220 11.89 -0.91 -16.00
N VAL A 221 10.78 -0.43 -15.43
CA VAL A 221 9.41 -0.76 -15.90
C VAL A 221 8.78 0.34 -16.76
N GLY A 222 9.41 1.50 -16.85
CA GLY A 222 8.75 2.72 -17.29
C GLY A 222 7.78 3.24 -16.23
N GLY A 223 6.75 3.97 -16.67
CA GLY A 223 5.68 4.45 -15.79
C GLY A 223 5.19 5.84 -16.17
N GLU A 224 3.91 6.11 -15.90
CA GLU A 224 3.32 7.43 -16.10
C GLU A 224 4.05 8.46 -15.22
N LYS A 225 4.55 9.50 -15.87
CA LYS A 225 5.06 10.69 -15.19
C LYS A 225 3.94 11.71 -15.13
N ILE A 226 3.84 12.43 -14.02
CA ILE A 226 2.99 13.61 -14.02
C ILE A 226 3.62 14.65 -14.97
N GLY A 227 2.86 15.11 -15.96
CA GLY A 227 3.32 16.18 -16.85
C GLY A 227 3.55 17.45 -16.04
N ILE A 228 4.73 18.06 -16.17
CA ILE A 228 5.07 19.30 -15.45
C ILE A 228 4.45 20.52 -16.15
N PHE A 229 3.95 20.35 -17.38
CA PHE A 229 3.23 21.37 -18.14
C PHE A 229 2.10 20.71 -18.94
N GLY A 230 0.87 21.16 -18.68
CA GLY A 230 -0.24 21.15 -19.62
C GLY A 230 -0.53 22.58 -20.00
#